data_AF-A0A160T0X0-F1
#
_entry.id   AF-A0A160T0X0-F1
#
_cell.length_a   1.000
_cell.length_b   1.000
_cell.length_c   1.000
_cell.angle_alpha   90.00
_cell.angle_beta   90.00
_cell.angle_gamma   90.00
#
_symmetry.space_group_name_H-M   'P 1'
#
loop_
_entity.id
_entity.type
_entity.pdbx_description
1 polymer ?
#
loop_
_entity_poly.entity_id
_entity_poly.type
_entity_poly.pdbx_seq_one_letter_code
_entity_poly.pdbx_strand_id
1 'polypeptide(L)'
;MIPRLVAVEVTRNLTTRPQQVAFYSLLHKNENAAIIDAPIPPRLIARYLALGLSEKGDAIIGAFAEWMQVDYLISDNRHFLQELRTDAYRLLTPGDFLEILQGEPKP
;
A
#
# COMPACT_ATOMS: atom_id res chain seq x y z
N MET A 1 6.90 -3.80 -1.71
CA MET A 1 6.82 -3.94 -0.23
C MET A 1 5.36 -3.89 0.19
N ILE A 2 4.94 -4.71 1.16
CA ILE A 2 3.54 -4.84 1.57
C ILE A 2 3.46 -4.71 3.09
N PRO A 3 2.69 -3.76 3.66
CA PRO A 3 2.50 -3.70 5.10
C PRO A 3 1.82 -4.97 5.63
N ARG A 4 2.26 -5.49 6.79
CA ARG A 4 1.62 -6.62 7.49
C ARG A 4 0.10 -6.45 7.62
N LEU A 5 -0.36 -5.22 7.88
CA LEU A 5 -1.78 -4.87 7.98
C LEU A 5 -2.56 -5.25 6.72
N VAL A 6 -2.03 -4.95 5.53
CA VAL A 6 -2.66 -5.29 4.25
C VAL A 6 -2.77 -6.80 4.08
N ALA A 7 -1.70 -7.54 4.39
CA ALA A 7 -1.73 -9.00 4.30
C ALA A 7 -2.78 -9.62 5.25
N VAL A 8 -2.94 -9.06 6.46
CA VAL A 8 -3.96 -9.49 7.42
C VAL A 8 -5.37 -9.22 6.89
N GLU A 9 -5.62 -8.02 6.34
CA GLU A 9 -6.92 -7.63 5.80
C GLU A 9 -7.31 -8.48 4.59
N VAL A 10 -6.39 -8.68 3.65
CA VAL A 10 -6.62 -9.55 2.49
C VAL A 10 -6.92 -10.98 2.96
N THR A 11 -6.12 -11.52 3.88
CA THR A 11 -6.35 -12.88 4.41
C THR A 11 -7.72 -13.00 5.08
N ARG A 12 -8.19 -11.97 5.79
CA ARG A 12 -9.52 -11.94 6.41
C ARG A 12 -10.65 -11.99 5.37
N ASN A 13 -10.46 -11.35 4.22
CA ASN A 13 -11.42 -11.36 3.12
C ASN A 13 -11.38 -12.65 2.28
N LEU A 14 -10.30 -13.42 2.35
CA LEU A 14 -10.18 -14.74 1.73
C LEU A 14 -10.73 -15.82 2.66
N THR A 15 -12.00 -16.18 2.45
CA THR A 15 -12.77 -17.03 3.37
C THR A 15 -12.40 -18.52 3.33
N THR A 16 -11.65 -18.96 2.33
CA THR A 16 -11.26 -20.38 2.19
C THR A 16 -9.76 -20.59 2.36
N ARG A 17 -9.38 -21.73 2.94
CA ARG A 17 -7.96 -22.12 3.08
C ARG A 17 -7.21 -22.16 1.74
N PRO A 18 -7.77 -22.70 0.64
CA PRO A 18 -7.10 -22.68 -0.66
C PRO A 18 -6.79 -21.27 -1.16
N GLN A 19 -7.70 -20.30 -0.99
CA GLN A 19 -7.46 -18.91 -1.37
C GLN A 19 -6.33 -18.27 -0.56
N GLN A 20 -6.31 -18.49 0.75
CA GLN A 20 -5.25 -17.98 1.62
C GLN A 20 -3.88 -18.57 1.23
N VAL A 21 -3.83 -19.89 0.99
CA VAL A 21 -2.60 -20.56 0.52
C VAL A 21 -2.15 -20.00 -0.83
N ALA A 22 -3.07 -19.78 -1.77
CA ALA A 22 -2.75 -19.19 -3.06
C ALA A 22 -2.17 -17.78 -2.92
N PHE A 23 -2.78 -16.93 -2.08
CA PHE A 23 -2.29 -15.58 -1.80
C PHE A 23 -0.85 -15.56 -1.28
N TYR A 24 -0.55 -16.32 -0.21
CA TYR A 24 0.80 -16.38 0.33
C TYR A 24 1.80 -17.04 -0.63
N SER A 25 1.36 -18.02 -1.43
CA SER A 25 2.21 -18.65 -2.45
C SER A 25 2.61 -17.67 -3.55
N LEU A 26 1.69 -16.79 -3.97
CA LEU A 26 1.98 -15.75 -4.97
C LEU A 26 3.04 -14.77 -4.46
N LEU A 27 2.93 -14.35 -3.20
CA LEU A 27 3.91 -13.45 -2.59
C LEU A 27 5.27 -14.14 -2.42
N HIS A 28 5.29 -15.38 -1.94
CA HIS A 28 6.54 -16.12 -1.71
C HIS A 28 7.31 -16.44 -2.99
N LYS A 29 6.61 -16.64 -4.12
CA LYS A 29 7.23 -16.92 -5.42
C LYS A 29 7.80 -15.67 -6.11
N ASN A 30 7.56 -14.49 -5.57
CA ASN A 30 8.01 -13.23 -6.16
C ASN A 30 9.06 -12.58 -5.25
N GLU A 31 10.32 -12.59 -5.69
CA GLU A 31 11.45 -12.04 -4.92
C GLU A 31 11.31 -10.54 -4.62
N ASN A 32 10.50 -9.81 -5.41
CA ASN A 32 10.23 -8.38 -5.22
C ASN A 32 9.04 -8.12 -4.27
N ALA A 33 8.38 -9.16 -3.77
CA ALA A 33 7.25 -9.06 -2.85
C ALA A 33 7.65 -9.46 -1.43
N ALA A 34 7.77 -8.47 -0.55
CA ALA A 34 8.04 -8.68 0.87
C ALA A 34 6.91 -8.12 1.73
N ILE A 35 6.38 -8.96 2.65
CA ILE A 35 5.53 -8.49 3.74
C ILE A 35 6.44 -7.94 4.83
N ILE A 36 6.24 -6.68 5.19
CA ILE A 36 7.04 -6.00 6.20
C ILE A 36 6.16 -5.76 7.44
N ASP A 37 6.67 -6.22 8.58
CA ASP A 37 6.11 -5.96 9.89
C ASP A 37 7.07 -5.03 10.63
N ALA A 38 6.81 -3.72 10.53
CA ALA A 38 7.68 -2.69 11.08
C ALA A 38 6.89 -1.77 12.01
N PRO A 39 7.45 -1.39 13.18
CA PRO A 39 6.81 -0.44 14.07
C PRO A 39 6.92 0.97 13.49
N ILE A 40 5.85 1.43 12.84
CA ILE A 40 5.78 2.79 12.28
C ILE A 40 5.74 3.81 13.42
N PRO A 41 6.54 4.89 13.39
CA PRO A 41 6.51 5.92 14.42
C PRO A 41 5.08 6.47 14.63
N PRO A 42 4.54 6.50 15.85
CA PRO A 42 3.18 6.98 16.11
C PRO A 42 2.95 8.43 15.63
N ARG A 43 3.98 9.27 15.72
CA ARG A 43 3.95 10.65 15.21
C ARG A 43 3.71 10.71 13.70
N LEU A 44 4.21 9.73 12.95
CA LEU A 44 4.06 9.66 11.50
C LEU A 44 2.62 9.26 11.15
N ILE A 45 2.07 8.26 11.84
CA ILE A 45 0.66 7.88 11.72
C ILE A 45 -0.26 9.06 12.04
N ALA A 46 0.02 9.78 13.13
CA ALA A 46 -0.75 10.97 13.53
C ALA A 46 -0.74 12.06 12.45
N ARG A 47 0.38 12.25 11.75
CA ARG A 47 0.44 13.19 10.63
C ARG A 47 -0.44 12.75 9.46
N TYR A 48 -0.42 11.46 9.12
CA TYR A 48 -1.26 10.96 8.03
C TYR A 48 -2.76 11.03 8.31
N LEU A 49 -3.17 10.87 9.58
CA LEU A 49 -4.54 11.18 10.01
C LEU A 49 -4.91 12.65 9.73
N ALA A 50 -3.99 13.58 10.02
CA ALA A 50 -4.21 15.01 9.78
C ALA A 50 -4.15 15.40 8.28
N LEU A 51 -3.49 14.60 7.44
CA LEU A 51 -3.38 14.82 5.98
C LEU A 51 -4.59 14.30 5.17
N GLY A 52 -5.66 13.88 5.85
CA GLY A 52 -6.92 13.50 5.21
C GLY A 52 -7.28 12.02 5.31
N LEU A 53 -6.41 11.15 5.81
CA LEU A 53 -6.73 9.74 5.99
C LEU A 53 -7.40 9.50 7.34
N SER A 54 -8.71 9.78 7.45
CA SER A 54 -9.45 9.66 8.71
C SER A 54 -9.49 8.23 9.26
N GLU A 55 -9.42 7.23 8.39
CA GLU A 55 -9.37 5.83 8.78
C GLU A 55 -7.97 5.44 9.26
N LYS A 56 -7.89 4.86 10.46
CA LYS A 56 -6.61 4.48 11.09
C LYS A 56 -5.81 3.51 10.21
N GLY A 57 -6.46 2.59 9.52
CA GLY A 57 -5.81 1.65 8.62
C GLY A 57 -5.16 2.34 7.42
N ASP A 58 -5.86 3.31 6.84
CA ASP A 58 -5.35 4.09 5.72
C ASP A 58 -4.17 4.96 6.17
N ALA A 59 -4.29 5.64 7.31
CA ALA A 59 -3.19 6.43 7.87
C ALA A 59 -1.93 5.60 8.14
N ILE A 60 -2.09 4.35 8.60
CA ILE A 60 -0.99 3.41 8.80
C ILE A 60 -0.32 3.06 7.46
N ILE A 61 -1.08 2.80 6.40
CA ILE A 61 -0.54 2.47 5.08
C ILE A 61 0.20 3.66 4.47
N GLY A 62 -0.35 4.87 4.57
CA GLY A 62 0.31 6.08 4.08
C GLY A 62 1.60 6.37 4.85
N ALA A 63 1.54 6.31 6.19
CA ALA A 63 2.72 6.47 7.04
C ALA A 63 3.79 5.40 6.78
N PHE A 64 3.38 4.16 6.51
CA PHE A 64 4.30 3.09 6.15
C PHE A 64 5.05 3.39 4.85
N ALA A 65 4.35 3.87 3.82
CA ALA A 65 4.95 4.17 2.53
C ALA A 65 6.06 5.22 2.65
N GLU A 66 5.82 6.30 3.40
CA GLU A 66 6.86 7.30 3.66
C GLU A 66 7.98 6.74 4.55
N TRP A 67 7.65 5.95 5.57
CA TRP A 67 8.66 5.35 6.45
C TRP A 67 9.63 4.44 5.69
N MET A 68 9.13 3.73 4.67
CA MET A 68 9.93 2.89 3.80
C MET A 68 10.60 3.65 2.64
N GLN A 69 10.36 4.97 2.54
CA GLN A 69 10.91 5.84 1.49
C GLN A 69 10.63 5.30 0.08
N VAL A 70 9.42 4.81 -0.16
CA VAL A 70 9.03 4.29 -1.48
C VAL A 70 8.80 5.43 -2.46
N ASP A 71 9.10 5.19 -3.75
CA ASP A 71 8.78 6.16 -4.80
C ASP A 71 7.27 6.25 -5.08
N TYR A 72 6.57 5.11 -4.94
CA TYR A 72 5.18 4.95 -5.33
C TYR A 72 4.36 4.22 -4.27
N LEU A 73 3.16 4.73 -3.99
CA LEU A 73 2.08 4.00 -3.33
C LEU A 73 0.99 3.68 -4.36
N ILE A 74 0.82 2.40 -4.65
CA ILE A 74 -0.14 1.89 -5.65
C ILE A 74 -1.43 1.48 -4.93
N SER A 75 -2.57 2.07 -5.31
CA SER A 75 -3.86 1.77 -4.69
C SER A 75 -5.04 2.14 -5.59
N ASP A 76 -6.15 1.38 -5.46
CA ASP A 76 -7.47 1.75 -6.00
C ASP A 76 -8.38 2.43 -4.94
N ASN A 77 -7.91 2.58 -3.69
CA ASN A 77 -8.72 3.24 -2.66
C ASN A 77 -8.75 4.77 -2.88
N ARG A 78 -9.96 5.28 -3.13
CA ARG A 78 -10.23 6.70 -3.42
C ARG A 78 -9.77 7.65 -2.32
N HIS A 79 -9.76 7.23 -1.06
CA HIS A 79 -9.28 8.07 0.03
C HIS A 79 -7.79 8.42 -0.17
N PHE A 80 -6.96 7.46 -0.60
CA PHE A 80 -5.58 7.77 -0.96
C PHE A 80 -5.53 8.66 -2.20
N LEU A 81 -6.23 8.28 -3.28
CA LEU A 81 -6.09 8.96 -4.56
C LEU A 81 -6.62 10.40 -4.57
N GLN A 82 -7.66 10.69 -3.79
CA GLN A 82 -8.38 11.96 -3.86
C GLN A 82 -8.14 12.84 -2.63
N GLU A 83 -8.03 12.25 -1.44
CA GLU A 83 -8.02 13.00 -0.17
C GLU A 83 -6.62 13.21 0.37
N LEU A 84 -5.75 12.19 0.27
CA LEU A 84 -4.37 12.32 0.73
C LEU A 84 -3.60 13.34 -0.11
N ARG A 85 -2.96 14.28 0.59
CA ARG A 85 -1.99 15.22 0.03
C ARG A 85 -0.64 15.00 0.73
N THR A 86 0.34 14.52 -0.02
CA THR A 86 1.71 14.31 0.45
C THR A 86 2.69 14.50 -0.70
N ASP A 87 3.89 14.97 -0.38
CA ASP A 87 5.05 15.09 -1.28
C ASP A 87 6.08 13.97 -1.05
N ALA A 88 5.84 13.09 -0.07
CA ALA A 88 6.77 12.02 0.29
C ALA A 88 6.88 10.89 -0.75
N TYR A 89 5.83 10.66 -1.54
CA TYR A 89 5.77 9.64 -2.60
C TYR A 89 4.65 9.94 -3.58
N ARG A 90 4.67 9.27 -4.75
CA ARG A 90 3.61 9.41 -5.76
C ARG A 90 2.50 8.39 -5.54
N LEU A 91 1.26 8.85 -5.60
CA LEU A 91 0.08 8.01 -5.59
C LEU A 91 -0.30 7.62 -7.01
N LEU A 92 -0.52 6.32 -7.24
CA LEU A 92 -0.86 5.79 -8.55
C LEU A 92 -1.95 4.74 -8.43
N THR A 93 -2.82 4.66 -9.45
CA THR A 93 -3.62 3.45 -9.65
C THR A 93 -2.72 2.30 -10.16
N PRO A 94 -3.14 1.03 -10.06
CA PRO A 94 -2.42 -0.07 -10.70
C PRO A 94 -2.25 0.15 -12.22
N GLY A 95 -3.24 0.74 -12.88
CA GLY A 95 -3.18 1.08 -14.31
C GLY A 95 -2.07 2.09 -14.61
N ASP A 96 -2.04 3.22 -13.90
CA ASP A 96 -0.99 4.24 -14.10
C ASP A 96 0.41 3.65 -13.84
N PHE A 97 0.54 2.74 -12.87
CA PHE A 97 1.83 2.10 -12.58
C PHE A 97 2.26 1.14 -13.70
N LEU A 98 1.33 0.40 -14.31
CA LEU A 98 1.63 -0.47 -15.44
C LEU A 98 2.07 0.33 -16.69
N GLU A 99 1.44 1.47 -16.97
CA GLU A 99 1.85 2.37 -18.06
C GLU A 99 3.30 2.85 -17.87
N ILE A 100 3.66 3.23 -16.64
CA ILE A 100 5.04 3.61 -16.29
C ILE A 100 6.02 2.45 -16.54
N LEU A 101 5.66 1.21 -16.16
CA LEU A 101 6.52 0.05 -16.39
C LEU A 101 6.68 -0.31 -17.87
N GLN A 102 5.66 -0.03 -18.68
CA GLN A 102 5.67 -0.26 -20.12
C GLN A 102 6.39 0.85 -20.90
N GLY A 103 6.74 1.95 -20.22
CA GLY A 103 7.41 3.09 -20.84
C GLY A 103 6.50 3.93 -21.73
N GLU A 104 5.18 3.81 -21.58
CA GLU A 104 4.23 4.62 -22.32
C GLU A 104 4.03 5.97 -21.60
N PRO A 105 4.43 7.11 -22.19
CA PRO A 105 4.10 8.40 -21.62
C PRO A 105 2.60 8.65 -21.78
N LYS A 106 1.94 9.08 -20.69
CA LYS A 106 0.56 9.58 -20.74
C LYS A 106 0.51 10.79 -21.70
N PRO A 107 -0.46 10.86 -22.62
CA PRO A 107 -0.60 11.98 -23.57
C PRO A 107 -0.82 13.33 -22.87
#